data_AF-A0ABD3NJC2-F1
#
_entry.id   AF-A0ABD3NJC2-F1
#
_cell.length_a   1.000
_cell.length_b   1.000
_cell.length_c   1.000
_cell.angle_alpha   90.00
_cell.angle_beta   90.00
_cell.angle_gamma   90.00
#
_symmetry.space_group_name_H-M   'P 1'
#
loop_
_entity.id
_entity.type
_entity.pdbx_description
1 polymer ?
#
loop_
_entity_poly.entity_id
_entity_poly.type
_entity_poly.pdbx_seq_one_letter_code
_entity_poly.pdbx_strand_id
1 'polypeptide(L)'
;MDERTASPLDLDDDAAEPETSQLLFEEKSVCLPKPHFFNSDYHAPYVRYVTTFALLLASDIGAGSSAHVETSISGKVLSSKTNLEISVFTSIGRLWEHEAYALAILIVCTSIRWPYVKLAMTLYAWITPFDIGCRRHLELNPRVLLAESEKTLFWLDILGKFAFVDSFVLIVLMVVFRATVTILFTTTDVWVSPRWGMYGFIVASILSLLGTQIALHLHRGGVCRELDKDGDKPTLNSWEGKKCLIAQSGCHAAFVLLALASSAALVVVGSTVDTFKFIYSGVTSYETTHSVISIGPNILETARDNGVMIRLLRAFYFILTMGVPLISCCIYGVLFFVKATPHSARGMFVLAETALAWSALDVYMLSTVFAVVQIPNFARHLVDECCKPCFTIEAKIDPLFTVTCAGALMSFFVGLMLVTKAQKTLFAVESVGLCCNSKHKDAVSLRSALV
;
A
#
# COMPACT_ATOMS: atom_id res chain seq x y z
N MET A 1 62.37 -79.40 -62.93
CA MET A 1 63.39 -79.16 -61.89
C MET A 1 63.04 -77.84 -61.27
N ASP A 2 62.71 -77.89 -59.99
CA ASP A 2 62.63 -76.82 -58.98
C ASP A 2 62.19 -75.41 -59.39
N GLU A 3 61.23 -74.85 -58.65
CA GLU A 3 61.54 -73.96 -57.52
C GLU A 3 60.30 -73.12 -57.12
N ARG A 4 60.20 -72.81 -55.81
CA ARG A 4 59.37 -71.79 -55.12
C ARG A 4 58.01 -72.22 -54.56
N THR A 5 58.09 -72.81 -53.38
CA THR A 5 57.12 -72.70 -52.27
C THR A 5 57.24 -71.34 -51.58
N ALA A 6 56.11 -70.63 -51.44
CA ALA A 6 55.95 -69.45 -50.60
C ALA A 6 55.02 -69.79 -49.42
N SER A 7 55.47 -69.49 -48.20
CA SER A 7 54.69 -69.55 -46.96
C SER A 7 53.79 -68.31 -46.82
N PRO A 8 52.54 -68.43 -46.32
CA PRO A 8 51.75 -67.28 -45.91
C PRO A 8 52.00 -66.93 -44.43
N LEU A 9 52.10 -65.63 -44.19
CA LEU A 9 52.21 -64.98 -42.89
C LEU A 9 50.99 -65.24 -41.99
N ASP A 10 51.28 -65.48 -40.71
CA ASP A 10 50.40 -65.20 -39.56
C ASP A 10 50.16 -63.69 -39.45
N LEU A 11 48.92 -63.30 -39.14
CA LEU A 11 48.60 -62.06 -38.42
C LEU A 11 47.24 -62.24 -37.74
N ASP A 12 47.32 -62.31 -36.41
CA ASP A 12 46.23 -62.19 -35.45
C ASP A 12 45.46 -60.87 -35.65
N ASP A 13 44.13 -60.93 -35.60
CA ASP A 13 43.31 -59.75 -35.32
C ASP A 13 42.28 -60.11 -34.25
N ASP A 14 42.58 -59.61 -33.06
CA ASP A 14 41.84 -59.72 -31.82
C ASP A 14 40.47 -59.05 -31.91
N ALA A 15 39.48 -59.72 -31.33
CA ALA A 15 38.15 -59.20 -31.08
C ALA A 15 38.19 -58.06 -30.04
N ALA A 16 38.08 -56.82 -30.52
CA ALA A 16 37.86 -55.66 -29.66
C ALA A 16 36.37 -55.53 -29.28
N GLU A 17 36.09 -55.76 -28.00
CA GLU A 17 34.83 -55.39 -27.34
C GLU A 17 34.57 -53.88 -27.46
N PRO A 18 33.33 -53.43 -27.69
CA PRO A 18 33.01 -52.01 -27.59
C PRO A 18 33.04 -51.57 -26.12
N GLU A 19 34.02 -50.74 -25.78
CA GLU A 19 34.08 -49.96 -24.54
C GLU A 19 32.75 -49.23 -24.32
N THR A 20 31.95 -49.77 -23.39
CA THR A 20 30.84 -49.07 -22.78
C THR A 20 31.40 -47.86 -22.04
N SER A 21 31.42 -46.71 -22.71
CA SER A 21 31.78 -45.42 -22.13
C SER A 21 30.77 -45.10 -21.03
N GLN A 22 31.09 -45.52 -19.80
CA GLN A 22 30.52 -44.99 -18.58
C GLN A 22 30.89 -43.50 -18.52
N LEU A 23 30.08 -42.68 -19.18
CA LEU A 23 29.88 -41.29 -18.82
C LEU A 23 29.32 -41.30 -17.40
N LEU A 24 30.24 -41.39 -16.44
CA LEU A 24 30.09 -40.82 -15.11
C LEU A 24 29.66 -39.37 -15.34
N PHE A 25 28.35 -39.15 -15.36
CA PHE A 25 27.76 -37.93 -14.87
C PHE A 25 28.23 -37.84 -13.42
N GLU A 26 29.44 -37.30 -13.25
CA GLU A 26 29.89 -36.69 -12.03
C GLU A 26 28.88 -35.57 -11.81
N GLU A 27 27.78 -35.93 -11.17
CA GLU A 27 26.84 -35.03 -10.53
C GLU A 27 27.67 -34.31 -9.48
N LYS A 28 28.46 -33.34 -9.93
CA LYS A 28 28.97 -32.27 -9.09
C LYS A 28 27.71 -31.66 -8.55
N SER A 29 27.32 -32.15 -7.37
CA SER A 29 26.55 -31.41 -6.41
C SER A 29 27.34 -30.13 -6.19
N VAL A 30 27.13 -29.16 -7.08
CA VAL A 30 27.47 -27.78 -6.86
C VAL A 30 26.61 -27.45 -5.66
N CYS A 31 27.21 -27.65 -4.50
CA CYS A 31 26.78 -27.04 -3.26
C CYS A 31 26.85 -25.55 -3.57
N LEU A 32 25.74 -25.01 -4.07
CA LEU A 32 25.47 -23.58 -4.08
C LEU A 32 25.97 -23.10 -2.72
N PRO A 33 26.93 -22.15 -2.70
CA PRO A 33 27.54 -21.71 -1.47
C PRO A 33 26.41 -21.43 -0.49
N LYS A 34 26.46 -22.09 0.68
CA LYS A 34 25.50 -21.84 1.76
C LYS A 34 25.34 -20.34 1.82
N PRO A 35 24.15 -19.80 1.53
CA PRO A 35 23.99 -18.37 1.42
C PRO A 35 24.55 -17.76 2.71
N HIS A 36 25.64 -17.00 2.61
CA HIS A 36 26.25 -16.22 3.71
C HIS A 36 25.32 -15.07 4.15
N PHE A 37 24.01 -15.29 4.01
CA PHE A 37 22.91 -14.43 4.37
C PHE A 37 22.52 -14.59 5.85
N PHE A 38 23.25 -15.37 6.66
CA PHE A 38 23.14 -15.34 8.13
C PHE A 38 23.82 -14.10 8.76
N ASN A 39 23.77 -12.96 8.08
CA ASN A 39 24.31 -11.71 8.56
C ASN A 39 23.19 -10.86 9.21
N SER A 40 23.56 -9.97 10.13
CA SER A 40 22.71 -9.09 10.98
C SER A 40 21.45 -8.51 10.29
N ASP A 41 21.49 -8.31 8.98
CA ASP A 41 20.43 -7.71 8.17
C ASP A 41 19.10 -8.51 8.14
N TYR A 42 19.10 -9.80 8.52
CA TYR A 42 17.89 -10.64 8.51
C TYR A 42 16.95 -10.47 9.70
N HIS A 43 17.49 -10.06 10.85
CA HIS A 43 16.66 -9.87 12.03
C HIS A 43 15.87 -8.56 11.96
N ALA A 44 16.34 -7.58 11.20
CA ALA A 44 15.69 -6.28 11.05
C ALA A 44 14.22 -6.36 10.59
N PRO A 45 13.84 -7.11 9.54
CA PRO A 45 12.44 -7.25 9.13
C PRO A 45 11.59 -7.98 10.16
N TYR A 46 12.12 -9.01 10.84
CA TYR A 46 11.39 -9.75 11.87
C TYR A 46 11.11 -8.90 13.11
N VAL A 47 12.12 -8.17 13.61
CA VAL A 47 11.95 -7.27 14.75
C VAL A 47 10.91 -6.20 14.42
N ARG A 48 10.98 -5.58 13.23
CA ARG A 48 9.98 -4.60 12.79
C ARG A 48 8.58 -5.19 12.71
N TYR A 49 8.46 -6.41 12.20
CA TYR A 49 7.20 -7.13 12.13
C TYR A 49 6.57 -7.31 13.51
N VAL A 50 7.33 -7.87 14.45
CA VAL A 50 6.88 -8.09 15.83
C VAL A 50 6.54 -6.78 16.52
N THR A 51 7.35 -5.73 16.34
CA THR A 51 7.05 -4.40 16.89
C THR A 51 5.76 -3.81 16.32
N THR A 52 5.54 -3.93 15.01
CA THR A 52 4.34 -3.38 14.36
C THR A 52 3.10 -4.16 14.76
N PHE A 53 3.19 -5.48 14.84
CA PHE A 53 2.13 -6.35 15.34
C PHE A 53 1.78 -6.04 16.81
N ALA A 54 2.78 -5.91 17.68
CA ALA A 54 2.56 -5.56 19.08
C ALA A 54 1.93 -4.17 19.23
N LEU A 55 2.33 -3.20 18.39
CA LEU A 55 1.75 -1.87 18.41
C LEU A 55 0.30 -1.85 17.92
N LEU A 56 -0.04 -2.61 16.87
CA LEU A 56 -1.43 -2.80 16.41
C LEU A 56 -2.29 -3.43 17.50
N LEU A 57 -1.79 -4.50 18.12
CA LEU A 57 -2.52 -5.19 19.19
C LEU A 57 -2.73 -4.25 20.39
N ALA A 58 -1.70 -3.49 20.77
CA ALA A 58 -1.80 -2.50 21.84
C ALA A 58 -2.77 -1.36 21.49
N SER A 59 -2.83 -0.93 20.23
CA SER A 59 -3.76 0.12 19.80
C SER A 59 -5.21 -0.36 19.77
N ASP A 60 -5.46 -1.60 19.35
CA ASP A 60 -6.81 -2.16 19.24
C ASP A 60 -7.42 -2.46 20.62
N ILE A 61 -6.58 -2.84 21.59
CA ILE A 61 -6.99 -3.01 23.00
C ILE A 61 -7.20 -1.66 23.68
N GLY A 62 -6.42 -0.64 23.29
CA GLY A 62 -6.53 0.71 23.83
C GLY A 62 -7.86 1.38 23.50
N ALA A 63 -8.27 2.35 24.32
CA ALA A 63 -9.36 3.24 23.98
C ALA A 63 -8.99 4.04 22.71
N GLY A 64 -9.85 3.99 21.69
CA GLY A 64 -9.66 4.72 20.43
C GLY A 64 -10.06 6.17 20.55
N SER A 65 -11.21 6.44 21.17
CA SER A 65 -11.71 7.78 21.44
C SER A 65 -12.49 7.83 22.75
N SER A 66 -12.72 9.05 23.25
CA SER A 66 -13.67 9.29 24.33
C SER A 66 -14.62 10.43 24.01
N ALA A 67 -15.91 10.21 24.23
CA ALA A 67 -16.93 11.23 24.13
C ALA A 67 -17.07 11.95 25.49
N HIS A 68 -17.00 13.27 25.44
CA HIS A 68 -17.18 14.13 26.59
C HIS A 68 -18.45 14.95 26.41
N VAL A 69 -19.22 15.07 27.50
CA VAL A 69 -20.39 15.92 27.57
C VAL A 69 -20.20 16.86 28.74
N GLU A 70 -20.18 18.16 28.47
CA GLU A 70 -20.08 19.21 29.48
C GLU A 70 -21.33 20.05 29.44
N THR A 71 -22.10 20.01 30.53
CA THR A 71 -23.27 20.87 30.69
C THR A 71 -22.88 22.07 31.53
N SER A 72 -23.09 23.25 30.96
CA SER A 72 -22.88 24.53 31.62
C SER A 72 -24.21 25.27 31.79
N ILE A 73 -24.41 25.89 32.96
CA ILE A 73 -25.54 26.79 33.24
C ILE A 73 -24.98 28.17 33.51
N SER A 74 -25.41 29.16 32.72
CA SER A 74 -24.95 30.56 32.84
C SER A 74 -23.42 30.70 32.86
N GLY A 75 -22.72 29.91 32.03
CA GLY A 75 -21.26 29.90 31.93
C GLY A 75 -20.52 29.14 33.04
N LYS A 76 -21.22 28.58 34.04
CA LYS A 76 -20.61 27.70 35.04
C LYS A 76 -20.81 26.23 34.65
N VAL A 77 -19.70 25.50 34.55
CA VAL A 77 -19.68 24.06 34.30
C VAL A 77 -20.23 23.34 35.53
N LEU A 78 -21.35 22.63 35.38
CA LEU A 78 -22.00 21.92 36.49
C LEU A 78 -21.61 20.45 36.54
N SER A 79 -21.39 19.84 35.38
CA SER A 79 -20.98 18.45 35.29
C SER A 79 -20.23 18.25 33.99
N SER A 80 -18.99 17.77 34.11
CA SER A 80 -18.24 17.19 33.00
C SER A 80 -18.22 15.69 33.26
N LYS A 81 -19.00 14.94 32.49
CA LYS A 81 -19.02 13.49 32.59
C LYS A 81 -18.38 12.93 31.33
N THR A 82 -17.27 12.23 31.53
CA THR A 82 -16.69 11.40 30.47
C THR A 82 -17.58 10.17 30.36
N ASN A 83 -18.55 10.23 29.44
CA ASN A 83 -19.61 9.24 29.42
C ASN A 83 -19.20 7.95 28.70
N LEU A 84 -18.15 7.98 27.88
CA LEU A 84 -17.84 6.84 27.02
C LEU A 84 -16.36 6.80 26.63
N GLU A 85 -15.58 5.89 27.20
CA GLU A 85 -14.35 5.42 26.57
C GLU A 85 -14.73 4.31 25.60
N ILE A 86 -14.35 4.49 24.33
CA ILE A 86 -14.73 3.57 23.26
C ILE A 86 -13.45 2.96 22.70
N SER A 87 -13.23 1.67 23.00
CA SER A 87 -12.24 0.87 22.30
C SER A 87 -12.83 0.37 20.99
N VAL A 88 -11.99 -0.04 20.04
CA VAL A 88 -12.48 -0.50 18.73
C VAL A 88 -13.47 -1.66 18.90
N PHE A 89 -13.18 -2.61 19.79
CA PHE A 89 -14.05 -3.75 20.06
C PHE A 89 -15.40 -3.34 20.68
N THR A 90 -15.40 -2.41 21.65
CA THR A 90 -16.66 -1.94 22.25
C THR A 90 -17.45 -1.04 21.31
N SER A 91 -16.78 -0.28 20.44
CA SER A 91 -17.41 0.47 19.34
C SER A 91 -18.18 -0.47 18.42
N ILE A 92 -17.57 -1.58 18.00
CA ILE A 92 -18.20 -2.54 17.07
C ILE A 92 -19.46 -3.15 17.68
N GLY A 93 -19.40 -3.58 18.96
CA GLY A 93 -20.57 -4.11 19.66
C GLY A 93 -21.72 -3.11 19.70
N ARG A 94 -21.42 -1.85 20.04
CA ARG A 94 -22.43 -0.78 20.09
C ARG A 94 -22.98 -0.41 18.72
N LEU A 95 -22.11 -0.31 17.70
CA LEU A 95 -22.56 -0.06 16.33
C LEU A 95 -23.47 -1.19 15.83
N TRP A 96 -23.19 -2.43 16.22
CA TRP A 96 -24.01 -3.58 15.89
C TRP A 96 -25.37 -3.54 16.61
N GLU A 97 -25.38 -3.22 17.90
CA GLU A 97 -26.60 -3.05 18.71
C GLU A 97 -27.47 -1.90 18.20
N HIS A 98 -26.88 -0.88 17.59
CA HIS A 98 -27.57 0.30 17.04
C HIS A 98 -27.83 0.20 15.53
N GLU A 99 -27.82 -1.01 14.99
CA GLU A 99 -28.15 -1.32 13.58
C GLU A 99 -27.24 -0.61 12.55
N ALA A 100 -26.11 -0.07 12.97
CA ALA A 100 -25.09 0.54 12.11
C ALA A 100 -24.16 -0.55 11.51
N TYR A 101 -24.76 -1.63 11.00
CA TYR A 101 -24.06 -2.85 10.57
C TYR A 101 -22.99 -2.59 9.51
N ALA A 102 -23.28 -1.71 8.54
CA ALA A 102 -22.36 -1.42 7.46
C ALA A 102 -21.06 -0.77 7.97
N LEU A 103 -21.16 0.16 8.93
CA LEU A 103 -19.99 0.81 9.54
C LEU A 103 -19.21 -0.18 10.41
N ALA A 104 -19.92 -1.00 11.21
CA ALA A 104 -19.30 -2.03 12.04
C ALA A 104 -18.50 -3.05 11.19
N ILE A 105 -19.08 -3.55 10.10
CA ILE A 105 -18.42 -4.49 9.18
C ILE A 105 -17.21 -3.82 8.51
N LEU A 106 -17.34 -2.55 8.11
CA LEU A 106 -16.24 -1.81 7.51
C LEU A 106 -15.05 -1.75 8.48
N ILE A 107 -15.26 -1.31 9.72
CA ILE A 107 -14.21 -1.19 10.74
C ILE A 107 -13.56 -2.56 11.01
N VAL A 108 -14.35 -3.63 11.17
CA VAL A 108 -13.81 -4.99 11.35
C VAL A 108 -12.93 -5.41 10.17
N CYS A 109 -13.37 -5.16 8.94
CA CYS A 109 -12.63 -5.55 7.75
C CYS A 109 -11.36 -4.72 7.56
N THR A 110 -11.42 -3.40 7.73
CA THR A 110 -10.32 -2.47 7.39
C THR A 110 -9.33 -2.24 8.53
N SER A 111 -9.76 -2.33 9.79
CA SER A 111 -8.89 -2.05 10.96
C SER A 111 -8.43 -3.31 11.68
N ILE A 112 -9.28 -4.34 11.76
CA ILE A 112 -8.93 -5.56 12.51
C ILE A 112 -8.43 -6.64 11.55
N ARG A 113 -9.14 -6.92 10.45
CA ARG A 113 -8.72 -8.00 9.56
C ARG A 113 -7.57 -7.58 8.66
N TRP A 114 -7.72 -6.45 7.98
CA TRP A 114 -6.78 -6.05 6.93
C TRP A 114 -5.34 -5.82 7.41
N PRO A 115 -5.05 -5.08 8.50
CA PRO A 115 -3.66 -4.81 8.90
C PRO A 115 -2.92 -6.09 9.30
N TYR A 116 -3.61 -7.02 9.94
CA TYR A 116 -3.05 -8.30 10.38
C TYR A 116 -2.85 -9.27 9.22
N VAL A 117 -3.81 -9.35 8.28
CA VAL A 117 -3.67 -10.14 7.05
C VAL A 117 -2.53 -9.59 6.21
N LYS A 118 -2.45 -8.27 6.03
CA LYS A 118 -1.36 -7.61 5.31
C LYS A 118 -0.01 -7.96 5.92
N LEU A 119 0.11 -7.82 7.24
CA LEU A 119 1.32 -8.22 7.97
C LEU A 119 1.66 -9.69 7.69
N ALA A 120 0.73 -10.62 7.91
CA ALA A 120 0.97 -12.04 7.69
C ALA A 120 1.42 -12.35 6.25
N MET A 121 0.82 -11.69 5.25
CA MET A 121 1.20 -11.85 3.84
C MET A 121 2.58 -11.25 3.53
N THR A 122 2.94 -10.10 4.10
CA THR A 122 4.28 -9.52 3.96
C THR A 122 5.35 -10.43 4.58
N LEU A 123 5.07 -11.00 5.76
CA LEU A 123 5.97 -11.96 6.40
C LEU A 123 6.08 -13.26 5.58
N TYR A 124 4.95 -13.77 5.08
CA TYR A 124 4.94 -14.94 4.21
C TYR A 124 5.78 -14.70 2.97
N ALA A 125 5.53 -13.61 2.23
CA ALA A 125 6.26 -13.23 1.04
C ALA A 125 7.78 -13.12 1.30
N TRP A 126 8.16 -12.64 2.49
CA TRP A 126 9.54 -12.56 2.94
C TRP A 126 10.18 -13.92 3.23
N ILE A 127 9.45 -14.88 3.80
CA ILE A 127 9.98 -16.22 4.15
C ILE A 127 10.04 -17.15 2.92
N THR A 128 9.05 -17.07 2.01
CA THR A 128 8.96 -17.95 0.82
C THR A 128 10.25 -18.12 0.00
N PRO A 129 11.07 -17.08 -0.29
CA PRO A 129 12.28 -17.27 -1.08
C PRO A 129 13.35 -18.15 -0.40
N PHE A 130 13.25 -18.42 0.91
CA PHE A 130 14.28 -19.13 1.67
C PHE A 130 14.00 -20.62 1.87
N ASP A 131 12.75 -21.07 1.76
CA ASP A 131 12.39 -22.50 1.85
C ASP A 131 12.74 -23.30 0.57
N ILE A 132 13.19 -22.58 -0.47
CA ILE A 132 13.60 -23.16 -1.77
C ILE A 132 14.84 -24.04 -1.63
N GLY A 133 15.70 -23.79 -0.63
CA GLY A 133 16.85 -24.66 -0.34
C GLY A 133 16.44 -26.09 0.05
N CYS A 134 15.22 -26.30 0.55
CA CYS A 134 14.70 -27.61 0.93
C CYS A 134 13.83 -28.24 -0.18
N ARG A 135 13.29 -27.44 -1.10
CA ARG A 135 12.30 -27.89 -2.10
C ARG A 135 12.94 -28.23 -3.46
N ARG A 136 14.04 -28.99 -3.43
CA ARG A 136 14.78 -29.50 -4.62
C ARG A 136 13.97 -30.41 -5.55
N HIS A 137 12.74 -30.78 -5.17
CA HIS A 137 11.90 -31.74 -5.90
C HIS A 137 10.80 -31.12 -6.78
N LEU A 138 10.56 -29.81 -6.72
CA LEU A 138 9.67 -29.14 -7.68
C LEU A 138 10.53 -28.41 -8.70
N GLU A 139 10.52 -28.85 -9.96
CA GLU A 139 11.20 -28.26 -11.14
C GLU A 139 10.73 -26.82 -11.49
N LEU A 140 10.12 -26.10 -10.55
CA LEU A 140 9.66 -24.74 -10.76
C LEU A 140 10.85 -23.78 -10.78
N ASN A 141 10.97 -23.07 -11.91
CA ASN A 141 11.96 -22.03 -12.11
C ASN A 141 11.93 -21.00 -10.95
N PRO A 142 13.03 -20.82 -10.19
CA PRO A 142 13.09 -19.90 -9.03
C PRO A 142 12.75 -18.45 -9.40
N ARG A 143 12.97 -18.07 -10.67
CA ARG A 143 12.62 -16.77 -11.24
C ARG A 143 11.10 -16.49 -11.21
N VAL A 144 10.27 -17.52 -11.40
CA VAL A 144 8.80 -17.38 -11.38
C VAL A 144 8.31 -17.06 -9.97
N LEU A 145 8.85 -17.74 -8.96
CA LEU A 145 8.45 -17.54 -7.57
C LEU A 145 8.84 -16.15 -7.04
N LEU A 146 10.04 -15.66 -7.41
CA LEU A 146 10.49 -14.31 -7.06
C LEU A 146 9.61 -13.21 -7.68
N ALA A 147 9.13 -13.41 -8.91
CA ALA A 147 8.23 -12.48 -9.59
C ALA A 147 6.84 -12.44 -8.93
N GLU A 148 6.32 -13.59 -8.48
CA GLU A 148 5.04 -13.65 -7.75
C GLU A 148 5.12 -12.98 -6.37
N SER A 149 6.23 -13.15 -5.64
CA SER A 149 6.45 -12.44 -4.37
C SER A 149 6.53 -10.93 -4.56
N GLU A 150 7.19 -10.44 -5.62
CA GLU A 150 7.25 -9.00 -5.91
C GLU A 150 5.86 -8.43 -6.22
N LYS A 151 5.08 -9.09 -7.08
CA LYS A 151 3.70 -8.68 -7.38
C LYS A 151 2.84 -8.62 -6.12
N THR A 152 2.98 -9.62 -5.25
CA THR A 152 2.25 -9.69 -3.98
C THR A 152 2.61 -8.50 -3.09
N LEU A 153 3.90 -8.24 -2.88
CA LEU A 153 4.38 -7.09 -2.09
C LEU A 153 3.94 -5.75 -2.67
N PHE A 154 3.96 -5.61 -4.00
CA PHE A 154 3.49 -4.41 -4.70
C PHE A 154 2.01 -4.12 -4.42
N TRP A 155 1.15 -5.13 -4.58
CA TRP A 155 -0.28 -4.98 -4.31
C TRP A 155 -0.56 -4.75 -2.82
N LEU A 156 0.18 -5.41 -1.93
CA LEU A 156 0.08 -5.18 -0.49
C LEU A 156 0.46 -3.74 -0.10
N ASP A 157 1.43 -3.14 -0.78
CA ASP A 157 1.81 -1.75 -0.53
C ASP A 157 0.70 -0.78 -0.98
N ILE A 158 0.19 -0.96 -2.21
CA ILE A 158 -0.89 -0.12 -2.76
C ILE A 158 -2.18 -0.22 -1.93
N LEU A 159 -2.56 -1.44 -1.53
CA LEU A 159 -3.76 -1.67 -0.73
C LEU A 159 -3.54 -1.32 0.76
N GLY A 160 -2.29 -1.10 1.18
CA GLY A 160 -1.94 -0.82 2.58
C GLY A 160 -2.63 0.43 3.13
N LYS A 161 -2.89 1.45 2.30
CA LYS A 161 -3.60 2.68 2.70
C LYS A 161 -5.03 2.47 3.18
N PHE A 162 -5.69 1.37 2.78
CA PHE A 162 -7.05 1.06 3.26
C PHE A 162 -7.10 0.72 4.75
N ALA A 163 -5.95 0.50 5.41
CA ALA A 163 -5.90 0.45 6.87
C ALA A 163 -6.35 1.77 7.51
N PHE A 164 -6.24 2.91 6.82
CA PHE A 164 -6.63 4.22 7.36
C PHE A 164 -8.13 4.53 7.31
N VAL A 165 -8.97 3.63 6.78
CA VAL A 165 -10.42 3.88 6.66
C VAL A 165 -11.03 4.29 8.01
N ASP A 166 -10.78 3.52 9.06
CA ASP A 166 -11.31 3.83 10.39
C ASP A 166 -10.72 5.10 11.02
N SER A 167 -9.44 5.38 10.76
CA SER A 167 -8.85 6.66 11.18
C SER A 167 -9.56 7.85 10.55
N PHE A 168 -9.94 7.77 9.27
CA PHE A 168 -10.73 8.81 8.61
C PHE A 168 -12.18 8.85 9.10
N VAL A 169 -12.82 7.69 9.34
CA VAL A 169 -14.15 7.64 9.98
C VAL A 169 -14.11 8.36 11.33
N LEU A 170 -13.14 8.06 12.19
CA LEU A 170 -12.97 8.70 13.49
C LEU A 170 -12.70 10.22 13.37
N ILE A 171 -11.89 10.65 12.39
CA ILE A 171 -11.68 12.10 12.13
C ILE A 171 -13.00 12.77 11.75
N VAL A 172 -13.80 12.17 10.86
CA VAL A 172 -15.11 12.71 10.48
C VAL A 172 -16.04 12.74 11.70
N LEU A 173 -16.10 11.66 12.48
CA LEU A 173 -16.88 11.61 13.72
C LEU A 173 -16.47 12.70 14.71
N MET A 174 -15.17 12.95 14.89
CA MET A 174 -14.67 14.01 15.76
C MET A 174 -15.16 15.40 15.34
N VAL A 175 -15.09 15.69 14.03
CA VAL A 175 -15.53 16.98 13.50
C VAL A 175 -17.04 17.15 13.60
N VAL A 176 -17.79 16.09 13.29
CA VAL A 176 -19.26 16.11 13.28
C VAL A 176 -19.83 16.15 14.69
N PHE A 177 -19.29 15.38 15.63
CA PHE A 177 -19.84 15.37 17.00
C PHE A 177 -19.49 16.60 17.83
N ARG A 178 -18.74 17.55 17.30
CA ARG A 178 -18.53 18.85 17.93
C ARG A 178 -19.80 19.69 17.78
N ALA A 179 -20.71 19.52 18.73
CA ALA A 179 -21.99 20.20 18.75
C ALA A 179 -22.20 20.93 20.08
N THR A 180 -22.62 22.19 19.98
CA THR A 180 -23.03 22.98 21.15
C THR A 180 -24.53 23.15 21.07
N VAL A 181 -25.26 22.47 21.95
CA VAL A 181 -26.71 22.51 21.99
C VAL A 181 -27.14 23.38 23.17
N THR A 182 -27.86 24.45 22.87
CA THR A 182 -28.47 25.31 23.90
C THR A 182 -29.91 24.85 24.13
N ILE A 183 -30.19 24.32 25.32
CA ILE A 183 -31.52 23.94 25.76
C ILE A 183 -31.91 24.90 26.88
N LEU A 184 -32.85 25.82 26.61
CA LEU A 184 -33.32 26.85 27.55
C LEU A 184 -32.17 27.71 28.11
N PHE A 185 -31.70 27.42 29.34
CA PHE A 185 -30.62 28.11 30.05
C PHE A 185 -29.35 27.26 30.23
N THR A 186 -29.35 26.05 29.66
CA THR A 186 -28.25 25.10 29.71
C THR A 186 -27.58 25.00 28.34
N THR A 187 -26.26 25.20 28.30
CA THR A 187 -25.43 24.93 27.12
C THR A 187 -24.73 23.61 27.34
N THR A 188 -25.10 22.60 26.54
CA THR A 188 -24.45 21.29 26.54
C THR A 188 -23.50 21.22 25.37
N ASP A 189 -22.21 21.12 25.68
CA ASP A 189 -21.15 20.94 24.70
C ASP A 189 -20.77 19.46 24.63
N VAL A 190 -20.81 18.91 23.42
CA VAL A 190 -20.42 17.53 23.13
C VAL A 190 -19.21 17.58 22.22
N TRP A 191 -18.17 16.85 22.58
CA TRP A 191 -17.01 16.66 21.70
C TRP A 191 -16.39 15.27 21.89
N VAL A 192 -15.71 14.80 20.85
CA VAL A 192 -15.00 13.52 20.87
C VAL A 192 -13.51 13.80 20.84
N SER A 193 -12.79 13.27 21.84
CA SER A 193 -11.34 13.38 21.91
C SER A 193 -10.69 12.06 21.48
N PRO A 194 -9.66 12.12 20.62
CA PRO A 194 -8.89 10.93 20.23
C PRO A 194 -8.03 10.48 21.41
N ARG A 195 -7.99 9.17 21.63
CA ARG A 195 -7.20 8.53 22.68
C ARG A 195 -6.01 7.78 22.08
N TRP A 196 -5.18 7.20 22.93
CA TRP A 196 -3.96 6.49 22.52
C TRP A 196 -4.21 5.42 21.46
N GLY A 197 -5.34 4.70 21.51
CA GLY A 197 -5.66 3.66 20.53
C GLY A 197 -5.67 4.20 19.10
N MET A 198 -6.30 5.35 18.84
CA MET A 198 -6.31 5.94 17.50
C MET A 198 -4.91 6.36 17.03
N TYR A 199 -4.13 7.02 17.90
CA TYR A 199 -2.77 7.45 17.54
C TYR A 199 -1.83 6.27 17.32
N GLY A 200 -1.89 5.27 18.20
CA GLY A 200 -1.12 4.04 18.09
C GLY A 200 -1.44 3.30 16.80
N PHE A 201 -2.72 3.22 16.43
CA PHE A 201 -3.15 2.58 15.19
C PHE A 201 -2.64 3.30 13.94
N ILE A 202 -2.69 4.64 13.91
CA ILE A 202 -2.14 5.45 12.81
C ILE A 202 -0.63 5.20 12.68
N VAL A 203 0.11 5.24 13.79
CA VAL A 203 1.56 4.99 13.80
C VAL A 203 1.87 3.57 13.34
N ALA A 204 1.13 2.57 13.82
CA ALA A 204 1.31 1.18 13.43
C ALA A 204 1.00 0.95 11.93
N SER A 205 -0.03 1.59 11.41
CA SER A 205 -0.38 1.56 9.99
C SER A 205 0.70 2.21 9.11
N ILE A 206 1.27 3.33 9.55
CA ILE A 206 2.43 3.97 8.91
C ILE A 206 3.65 3.03 8.91
N LEU A 207 3.98 2.43 10.06
CA LEU A 207 5.10 1.48 10.17
C LEU A 207 4.89 0.25 9.29
N SER A 208 3.64 -0.23 9.16
CA SER A 208 3.28 -1.33 8.27
C SER A 208 3.49 -0.98 6.78
N LEU A 209 3.14 0.25 6.36
CA LEU A 209 3.43 0.73 5.00
C LEU A 209 4.93 0.83 4.74
N LEU A 210 5.67 1.51 5.62
CA LEU A 210 7.13 1.63 5.52
C LEU A 210 7.81 0.24 5.51
N GLY A 211 7.33 -0.69 6.33
CA GLY A 211 7.84 -2.06 6.38
C GLY A 211 7.69 -2.78 5.04
N THR A 212 6.55 -2.62 4.38
CA THR A 212 6.28 -3.24 3.07
C THR A 212 7.17 -2.62 1.98
N GLN A 213 7.38 -1.30 2.00
CA GLN A 213 8.27 -0.60 1.08
C GLN A 213 9.73 -1.03 1.23
N ILE A 214 10.20 -1.16 2.48
CA ILE A 214 11.56 -1.63 2.74
C ILE A 214 11.70 -3.10 2.32
N ALA A 215 10.71 -3.95 2.59
CA ALA A 215 10.71 -5.33 2.13
C ALA A 215 10.79 -5.41 0.59
N LEU A 216 10.01 -4.61 -0.12
CA LEU A 216 10.03 -4.54 -1.58
C LEU A 216 11.39 -4.04 -2.12
N HIS A 217 11.97 -3.02 -1.49
CA HIS A 217 13.29 -2.49 -1.87
C HIS A 217 14.40 -3.53 -1.68
N LEU A 218 14.41 -4.21 -0.53
CA LEU A 218 15.39 -5.26 -0.24
C LEU A 218 15.20 -6.48 -1.13
N HIS A 219 13.95 -6.87 -1.43
CA HIS A 219 13.63 -7.96 -2.36
C HIS A 219 14.22 -7.69 -3.73
N ARG A 220 13.97 -6.50 -4.30
CA ARG A 220 14.54 -6.08 -5.60
C ARG A 220 16.07 -6.02 -5.57
N GLY A 221 16.66 -5.53 -4.47
CA GLY A 221 18.11 -5.49 -4.29
C GLY A 221 18.77 -6.88 -4.21
N GLY A 222 18.09 -7.84 -3.58
CA GLY A 222 18.52 -9.23 -3.48
C GLY A 222 18.52 -9.94 -4.84
N VAL A 223 17.45 -9.76 -5.62
CA VAL A 223 17.31 -10.33 -6.97
C VAL A 223 18.44 -9.85 -7.90
N CYS A 224 18.73 -8.55 -7.91
CA CYS A 224 19.80 -7.99 -8.76
C CYS A 224 21.18 -8.60 -8.45
N ARG A 225 21.50 -8.80 -7.16
CA ARG A 225 22.80 -9.37 -6.75
C ARG A 225 22.98 -10.82 -7.18
N GLU A 226 21.91 -11.59 -7.21
CA GLU A 226 21.99 -13.00 -7.60
C GLU A 226 22.18 -13.13 -9.13
N LEU A 227 21.53 -12.27 -9.92
CA LEU A 227 21.74 -12.20 -11.36
C LEU A 227 23.19 -11.83 -11.73
N ASP A 228 23.83 -10.94 -10.97
CA ASP A 228 25.24 -10.56 -11.20
C ASP A 228 26.22 -11.72 -10.95
N LYS A 229 25.90 -12.67 -10.08
CA LYS A 229 26.77 -13.82 -9.76
C LYS A 229 26.79 -14.88 -10.86
N ASP A 230 25.68 -15.06 -11.57
CA ASP A 230 25.54 -16.04 -12.65
C ASP A 230 26.40 -15.69 -13.89
N GLY A 231 27.17 -14.60 -13.86
CA GLY A 231 28.10 -14.22 -14.93
C GLY A 231 27.41 -13.69 -16.19
N ASP A 232 26.08 -13.79 -16.26
CA ASP A 232 25.21 -13.00 -17.13
C ASP A 232 25.22 -11.54 -16.64
N LYS A 233 26.36 -10.86 -16.75
CA LYS A 233 26.38 -9.40 -16.63
C LYS A 233 25.53 -8.89 -17.79
N PRO A 234 24.31 -8.36 -17.57
CA PRO A 234 23.62 -7.66 -18.64
C PRO A 234 24.56 -6.54 -19.03
N THR A 235 25.06 -6.58 -20.26
CA THR A 235 25.97 -5.55 -20.76
C THR A 235 25.20 -4.22 -20.69
N LEU A 236 25.50 -3.44 -19.66
CA LEU A 236 24.90 -2.12 -19.41
C LEU A 236 25.07 -1.18 -20.62
N ASN A 237 26.02 -1.51 -21.50
CA ASN A 237 26.31 -0.86 -22.77
C ASN A 237 25.18 -1.02 -23.81
N SER A 238 24.24 -1.95 -23.62
CA SER A 238 23.03 -2.08 -24.48
C SER A 238 21.95 -1.03 -24.17
N TRP A 239 22.10 -0.23 -23.10
CA TRP A 239 21.20 0.90 -22.78
C TRP A 239 21.52 2.17 -23.60
N GLU A 240 22.17 2.05 -24.77
CA GLU A 240 22.43 3.18 -25.67
C GLU A 240 21.17 3.86 -26.24
N GLY A 241 19.98 3.31 -25.98
CA GLY A 241 18.73 4.00 -26.19
C GLY A 241 18.42 5.01 -25.09
N LYS A 242 18.98 6.24 -25.16
CA LYS A 242 18.51 7.46 -24.43
C LYS A 242 17.09 7.88 -24.84
N LYS A 243 16.16 6.94 -24.93
CA LYS A 243 14.76 7.19 -25.20
C LYS A 243 14.13 7.52 -23.85
N CYS A 244 13.72 8.78 -23.69
CA CYS A 244 12.79 9.19 -22.63
C CYS A 244 11.64 8.17 -22.57
N LEU A 245 11.07 7.89 -21.39
CA LEU A 245 9.94 6.96 -21.23
C LEU A 245 8.76 7.27 -22.18
N ILE A 246 8.68 8.50 -22.73
CA ILE A 246 7.71 8.93 -23.75
C ILE A 246 8.29 9.09 -25.18
N ALA A 247 9.44 8.51 -25.51
CA ALA A 247 10.06 8.71 -26.83
C ALA A 247 9.38 7.94 -27.99
N GLN A 248 8.06 7.76 -27.97
CA GLN A 248 7.36 7.03 -29.04
C GLN A 248 6.17 7.75 -29.68
N SER A 249 5.61 8.83 -29.12
CA SER A 249 4.65 9.70 -29.85
C SER A 249 4.25 10.95 -29.07
N GLY A 250 4.21 12.12 -29.73
CA GLY A 250 3.77 13.38 -29.11
C GLY A 250 2.32 13.34 -28.60
N CYS A 251 1.47 12.50 -29.19
CA CYS A 251 0.10 12.31 -28.74
C CYS A 251 0.05 11.62 -27.36
N HIS A 252 0.91 10.63 -27.12
CA HIS A 252 0.99 9.98 -25.80
C HIS A 252 1.49 10.93 -24.71
N ALA A 253 2.45 11.79 -25.03
CA ALA A 253 2.92 12.84 -24.13
C ALA A 253 1.79 13.80 -23.75
N ALA A 254 1.04 14.29 -24.75
CA ALA A 254 -0.09 15.17 -24.52
C ALA A 254 -1.18 14.50 -23.67
N PHE A 255 -1.50 13.23 -23.94
CA PHE A 255 -2.47 12.46 -23.15
C PHE A 255 -2.04 12.33 -21.69
N VAL A 256 -0.79 11.94 -21.41
CA VAL A 256 -0.28 11.83 -20.03
C VAL A 256 -0.31 13.17 -19.31
N LEU A 257 0.08 14.25 -19.99
CA LEU A 257 0.06 15.60 -19.42
C LEU A 257 -1.37 16.04 -19.08
N LEU A 258 -2.33 15.84 -19.99
CA LEU A 258 -3.74 16.14 -19.77
C LEU A 258 -4.34 15.29 -18.64
N ALA A 259 -4.00 14.01 -18.56
CA ALA A 259 -4.44 13.12 -17.49
C ALA A 259 -3.91 13.57 -16.12
N LEU A 260 -2.64 13.96 -16.02
CA LEU A 260 -2.05 14.49 -14.79
C LEU A 260 -2.64 15.85 -14.39
N ALA A 261 -2.80 16.76 -15.36
CA ALA A 261 -3.37 18.09 -15.12
C ALA A 261 -4.84 18.01 -14.69
N SER A 262 -5.65 17.19 -15.37
CA SER A 262 -7.05 16.98 -15.01
C SER A 262 -7.20 16.29 -13.65
N SER A 263 -6.36 15.30 -13.33
CA SER A 263 -6.31 14.69 -12.01
C SER A 263 -5.99 15.72 -10.92
N ALA A 264 -4.93 16.52 -11.09
CA ALA A 264 -4.55 17.53 -10.11
C ALA A 264 -5.65 18.60 -9.93
N ALA A 265 -6.26 19.06 -11.03
CA ALA A 265 -7.36 20.02 -10.98
C ALA A 265 -8.59 19.45 -10.25
N LEU A 266 -9.00 18.22 -10.54
CA LEU A 266 -10.13 17.58 -9.87
C LEU A 266 -9.85 17.32 -8.38
N VAL A 267 -8.61 17.00 -8.00
CA VAL A 267 -8.24 16.87 -6.58
C VAL A 267 -8.37 18.23 -5.88
N VAL A 268 -7.85 19.31 -6.46
CA VAL A 268 -7.95 20.66 -5.85
C VAL A 268 -9.40 21.11 -5.78
N VAL A 269 -10.12 21.10 -6.89
CA VAL A 269 -11.53 21.53 -6.94
C VAL A 269 -12.37 20.65 -6.03
N GLY A 270 -12.27 19.32 -6.16
CA GLY A 270 -13.01 18.38 -5.33
C GLY A 270 -12.69 18.47 -3.83
N SER A 271 -11.52 19.00 -3.45
CA SER A 271 -11.19 19.24 -2.03
C SER A 271 -11.79 20.53 -1.47
N THR A 272 -12.06 21.51 -2.33
CA THR A 272 -12.66 22.81 -1.94
C THR A 272 -14.17 22.79 -1.86
N VAL A 273 -14.80 21.86 -2.57
CA VAL A 273 -16.25 21.78 -2.65
C VAL A 273 -16.83 21.06 -1.43
N ASP A 274 -18.00 21.50 -0.99
CA ASP A 274 -18.71 20.89 0.13
C ASP A 274 -19.09 19.43 -0.18
N THR A 275 -18.72 18.55 0.74
CA THR A 275 -18.78 17.09 0.63
C THR A 275 -20.09 16.56 1.22
N PHE A 276 -20.42 17.05 2.41
CA PHE A 276 -21.58 16.64 3.17
C PHE A 276 -21.99 17.74 4.12
N LYS A 277 -23.22 17.62 4.61
CA LYS A 277 -23.80 18.53 5.58
C LYS A 277 -24.49 17.80 6.70
N PHE A 278 -24.39 18.39 7.88
CA PHE A 278 -25.07 17.94 9.08
C PHE A 278 -26.06 19.01 9.52
N ILE A 279 -27.30 18.57 9.78
CA ILE A 279 -28.37 19.40 10.30
C ILE A 279 -28.61 18.92 11.72
N TYR A 280 -28.36 19.80 12.67
CA TYR A 280 -28.64 19.55 14.09
C TYR A 280 -29.97 20.20 14.40
N SER A 281 -30.95 19.39 14.75
CA SER A 281 -32.27 19.85 15.14
C SER A 281 -32.43 19.70 16.66
N GLY A 282 -32.59 20.83 17.34
CA GLY A 282 -33.01 20.89 18.75
C GLY A 282 -34.02 22.02 18.95
N VAL A 283 -33.84 22.85 19.98
CA VAL A 283 -34.67 24.08 20.17
C VAL A 283 -34.46 25.06 19.00
N THR A 284 -33.23 25.14 18.50
CA THR A 284 -32.88 25.82 17.25
C THR A 284 -32.25 24.80 16.31
N SER A 285 -32.59 24.90 15.02
CA SER A 285 -31.92 24.10 13.99
C SER A 285 -30.75 24.90 13.44
N TYR A 286 -29.58 24.28 13.32
CA TYR A 286 -28.44 24.86 12.62
C TYR A 286 -27.81 23.83 11.68
N GLU A 287 -27.20 24.33 10.61
CA GLU A 287 -26.62 23.52 9.54
C GLU A 287 -25.13 23.81 9.45
N THR A 288 -24.33 22.76 9.29
CA THR A 288 -22.89 22.84 9.07
C THR A 288 -22.52 22.07 7.82
N THR A 289 -21.78 22.70 6.91
CA THR A 289 -21.25 22.07 5.70
C THR A 289 -19.76 21.79 5.85
N HIS A 290 -19.32 20.67 5.29
CA HIS A 290 -17.93 20.25 5.38
C HIS A 290 -17.38 19.84 4.02
N SER A 291 -16.27 20.45 3.63
CA SER A 291 -15.42 20.08 2.51
C SER A 291 -14.20 19.32 3.02
N VAL A 292 -13.45 18.66 2.13
CA VAL A 292 -12.18 18.00 2.49
C VAL A 292 -11.23 19.00 3.15
N ILE A 293 -11.17 20.23 2.63
CA ILE A 293 -10.31 21.28 3.17
C ILE A 293 -10.81 21.81 4.52
N SER A 294 -12.13 21.92 4.75
CA SER A 294 -12.67 22.49 5.98
C SER A 294 -12.62 21.53 7.18
N ILE A 295 -12.62 20.22 6.95
CA ILE A 295 -12.38 19.24 8.03
C ILE A 295 -11.04 19.47 8.72
N GLY A 296 -10.00 19.81 7.96
CA GLY A 296 -8.64 19.93 8.46
C GLY A 296 -8.46 20.97 9.59
N PRO A 297 -8.89 22.24 9.42
CA PRO A 297 -8.93 23.24 10.49
C PRO A 297 -9.86 22.82 11.64
N ASN A 298 -11.03 22.25 11.31
CA ASN A 298 -12.01 21.86 12.32
C ASN A 298 -11.46 20.77 13.27
N ILE A 299 -10.51 19.92 12.85
CA ILE A 299 -9.84 18.96 13.75
C ILE A 299 -9.21 19.65 14.97
N LEU A 300 -8.66 20.87 14.82
CA LEU A 300 -8.10 21.60 15.96
C LEU A 300 -9.16 22.31 16.78
N GLU A 301 -10.18 22.88 16.12
CA GLU A 301 -11.27 23.58 16.79
C GLU A 301 -12.16 22.64 17.61
N THR A 302 -12.22 21.38 17.21
CA THR A 302 -12.99 20.33 17.91
C THR A 302 -12.30 19.82 19.16
N ALA A 303 -10.97 19.97 19.26
CA ALA A 303 -10.23 19.56 20.42
C ALA A 303 -10.10 20.68 21.45
N ARG A 304 -10.40 20.37 22.73
CA ARG A 304 -10.26 21.32 23.83
C ARG A 304 -8.81 21.80 24.02
N ASP A 305 -7.86 20.89 23.84
CA ASP A 305 -6.44 21.17 23.99
C ASP A 305 -5.72 21.02 22.65
N ASN A 306 -4.99 22.06 22.22
CA ASN A 306 -4.17 22.06 21.01
C ASN A 306 -2.84 21.30 21.19
N GLY A 307 -2.93 20.07 21.68
CA GLY A 307 -1.79 19.18 21.92
C GLY A 307 -1.00 18.87 20.65
N VAL A 308 0.24 18.39 20.83
CA VAL A 308 1.11 17.97 19.71
C VAL A 308 0.43 16.90 18.86
N MET A 309 -0.27 15.94 19.49
CA MET A 309 -0.88 14.81 18.79
C MET A 309 -2.02 15.22 17.85
N ILE A 310 -2.84 16.21 18.22
CA ILE A 310 -3.92 16.71 17.35
C ILE A 310 -3.34 17.50 16.18
N ARG A 311 -2.26 18.26 16.39
CA ARG A 311 -1.53 18.92 15.29
C ARG A 311 -0.93 17.90 14.32
N LEU A 312 -0.37 16.80 14.84
CA LEU A 312 0.10 15.68 14.01
C LEU A 312 -1.05 15.02 13.25
N LEU A 313 -2.22 14.83 13.87
CA LEU A 313 -3.41 14.28 13.22
C LEU A 313 -3.90 15.17 12.07
N ARG A 314 -3.94 16.50 12.27
CA ARG A 314 -4.24 17.47 11.22
C ARG A 314 -3.23 17.40 10.07
N ALA A 315 -1.94 17.34 10.38
CA ALA A 315 -0.89 17.23 9.36
C ALA A 315 -1.02 15.93 8.58
N PHE A 316 -1.22 14.81 9.27
CA PHE A 316 -1.46 13.49 8.68
C PHE A 316 -2.65 13.52 7.72
N TYR A 317 -3.79 14.09 8.16
CA TYR A 317 -4.98 14.25 7.32
C TYR A 317 -4.68 14.99 6.02
N PHE A 318 -4.06 16.18 6.09
CA PHE A 318 -3.76 16.99 4.91
C PHE A 318 -2.73 16.35 3.99
N ILE A 319 -1.69 15.72 4.56
CA ILE A 319 -0.66 15.05 3.79
C ILE A 319 -1.27 13.91 2.97
N LEU A 320 -2.07 13.03 3.57
CA LEU A 320 -2.60 11.86 2.85
C LEU A 320 -3.73 12.19 1.86
N THR A 321 -4.59 13.15 2.18
CA THR A 321 -5.78 13.47 1.37
C THR A 321 -5.50 14.46 0.25
N MET A 322 -4.54 15.38 0.43
CA MET A 322 -4.28 16.44 -0.54
C MET A 322 -2.81 16.51 -0.95
N GLY A 323 -1.89 16.49 0.02
CA GLY A 323 -0.45 16.62 -0.24
C GLY A 323 0.10 15.53 -1.15
N VAL A 324 -0.03 14.27 -0.76
CA VAL A 324 0.50 13.11 -1.48
C VAL A 324 -0.13 12.94 -2.87
N PRO A 325 -1.46 13.04 -3.07
CA PRO A 325 -2.04 12.99 -4.41
C PRO A 325 -1.45 14.04 -5.37
N LEU A 326 -1.27 15.29 -4.91
CA LEU A 326 -0.68 16.36 -5.73
C LEU A 326 0.82 16.14 -5.99
N ILE A 327 1.57 15.76 -4.96
CA ILE A 327 2.99 15.40 -5.07
C ILE A 327 3.17 14.24 -6.05
N SER A 328 2.28 13.24 -6.03
CA SER A 328 2.33 12.11 -6.95
C SER A 328 2.22 12.57 -8.40
N CYS A 329 1.32 13.52 -8.70
CA CYS A 329 1.18 14.09 -10.04
C CYS A 329 2.48 14.76 -10.52
N CYS A 330 3.15 15.50 -9.63
CA CYS A 330 4.46 16.11 -9.92
C CYS A 330 5.54 15.04 -10.16
N ILE A 331 5.62 14.01 -9.31
CA ILE A 331 6.60 12.92 -9.45
C ILE A 331 6.40 12.19 -10.78
N TYR A 332 5.16 11.87 -11.16
CA TYR A 332 4.87 11.28 -12.46
C TYR A 332 5.24 12.19 -13.63
N GLY A 333 4.96 13.50 -13.51
CA GLY A 333 5.39 14.48 -14.49
C GLY A 333 6.90 14.45 -14.70
N VAL A 334 7.68 14.48 -13.61
CA VAL A 334 9.14 14.40 -13.69
C VAL A 334 9.60 13.06 -14.28
N LEU A 335 9.06 11.94 -13.80
CA LEU A 335 9.44 10.59 -14.25
C LEU A 335 9.23 10.41 -15.76
N PHE A 336 8.15 10.97 -16.32
CA PHE A 336 7.81 10.78 -17.73
C PHE A 336 8.40 11.85 -18.65
N PHE A 337 8.50 13.11 -18.24
CA PHE A 337 8.94 14.21 -19.12
C PHE A 337 10.41 14.60 -18.98
N VAL A 338 11.05 14.31 -17.85
CA VAL A 338 12.47 14.63 -17.63
C VAL A 338 13.35 13.47 -18.09
N LYS A 339 14.39 13.79 -18.87
CA LYS A 339 15.43 12.81 -19.24
C LYS A 339 16.29 12.50 -18.02
N ALA A 340 15.92 11.47 -17.26
CA ALA A 340 16.69 11.00 -16.12
C ALA A 340 17.75 9.97 -16.53
N THR A 341 18.85 9.90 -15.78
CA THR A 341 19.78 8.76 -15.86
C THR A 341 19.09 7.48 -15.37
N PRO A 342 19.51 6.28 -15.80
CA PRO A 342 18.86 5.03 -15.38
C PRO A 342 18.79 4.86 -13.85
N HIS A 343 19.83 5.29 -13.13
CA HIS A 343 19.86 5.26 -11.67
C HIS A 343 18.83 6.22 -11.07
N SER A 344 18.77 7.47 -11.56
CA SER A 344 17.79 8.46 -11.12
C SER A 344 16.35 8.05 -11.47
N ALA A 345 16.13 7.46 -12.66
CA ALA A 345 14.83 6.97 -13.10
C ALA A 345 14.30 5.85 -12.18
N ARG A 346 15.16 4.93 -11.75
CA ARG A 346 14.81 3.90 -10.76
C ARG A 346 14.43 4.52 -9.41
N GLY A 347 15.19 5.51 -8.93
CA GLY A 347 14.85 6.25 -7.71
C GLY A 347 13.50 6.97 -7.82
N MET A 348 13.26 7.67 -8.93
CA MET A 348 11.99 8.34 -9.21
C MET A 348 10.82 7.36 -9.33
N PHE A 349 11.03 6.18 -9.90
CA PHE A 349 10.02 5.13 -9.95
C PHE A 349 9.62 4.66 -8.55
N VAL A 350 10.59 4.40 -7.67
CA VAL A 350 10.32 4.02 -6.27
C VAL A 350 9.58 5.13 -5.52
N LEU A 351 9.95 6.40 -5.75
CA LEU A 351 9.21 7.53 -5.18
C LEU A 351 7.78 7.63 -5.70
N ALA A 352 7.54 7.34 -6.99
CA ALA A 352 6.22 7.37 -7.58
C ALA A 352 5.32 6.25 -7.06
N GLU A 353 5.86 5.04 -6.94
CA GLU A 353 5.23 3.87 -6.32
C GLU A 353 4.88 4.15 -4.85
N THR A 354 5.82 4.73 -4.10
CA THR A 354 5.60 5.16 -2.71
C THR A 354 4.47 6.20 -2.64
N ALA A 355 4.50 7.23 -3.50
CA ALA A 355 3.46 8.25 -3.52
C ALA A 355 2.08 7.67 -3.87
N LEU A 356 2.00 6.65 -4.73
CA LEU A 356 0.75 5.94 -5.03
C LEU A 356 0.22 5.18 -3.81
N ALA A 357 1.09 4.46 -3.10
CA ALA A 357 0.74 3.71 -1.91
C ALA A 357 0.27 4.60 -0.74
N TRP A 358 0.70 5.86 -0.70
CA TRP A 358 0.35 6.82 0.34
C TRP A 358 -0.79 7.78 -0.05
N SER A 359 -1.18 7.84 -1.31
CA SER A 359 -2.29 8.66 -1.79
C SER A 359 -3.62 8.08 -1.30
N ALA A 360 -4.23 8.68 -0.28
CA ALA A 360 -5.38 8.11 0.43
C ALA A 360 -6.68 8.92 0.30
N LEU A 361 -6.79 9.76 -0.73
CA LEU A 361 -8.02 10.52 -0.99
C LEU A 361 -9.21 9.60 -1.29
N ASP A 362 -8.97 8.48 -1.98
CA ASP A 362 -9.96 7.43 -2.22
C ASP A 362 -10.40 6.73 -0.92
N VAL A 363 -9.46 6.49 -0.01
CA VAL A 363 -9.74 5.92 1.32
C VAL A 363 -10.59 6.88 2.15
N TYR A 364 -10.27 8.18 2.14
CA TYR A 364 -11.06 9.21 2.79
C TYR A 364 -12.49 9.30 2.21
N MET A 365 -12.62 9.27 0.88
CA MET A 365 -13.92 9.29 0.19
C MET A 365 -14.79 8.11 0.64
N LEU A 366 -14.25 6.90 0.63
CA LEU A 366 -14.95 5.71 1.11
C LEU A 366 -15.39 5.87 2.57
N SER A 367 -14.47 6.30 3.43
CA SER A 367 -14.71 6.50 4.86
C SER A 367 -15.83 7.51 5.12
N THR A 368 -15.86 8.59 4.33
CA THR A 368 -16.84 9.67 4.44
C THR A 368 -18.25 9.19 4.08
N VAL A 369 -18.39 8.39 3.01
CA VAL A 369 -19.69 7.81 2.63
C VAL A 369 -20.26 6.98 3.77
N PHE A 370 -19.47 6.05 4.30
CA PHE A 370 -19.92 5.18 5.38
C PHE A 370 -20.20 5.96 6.66
N ALA A 371 -19.36 6.94 7.01
CA ALA A 371 -19.58 7.80 8.17
C ALA A 371 -20.90 8.58 8.02
N VAL A 372 -21.09 9.33 6.94
CA VAL A 372 -22.28 10.18 6.74
C VAL A 372 -23.57 9.35 6.72
N VAL A 373 -23.56 8.18 6.08
CA VAL A 373 -24.75 7.31 6.00
C VAL A 373 -25.13 6.72 7.37
N GLN A 374 -24.15 6.39 8.22
CA GLN A 374 -24.38 5.64 9.45
C GLN A 374 -24.38 6.47 10.73
N ILE A 375 -23.75 7.66 10.72
CA ILE A 375 -23.71 8.57 11.89
C ILE A 375 -25.10 8.90 12.44
N PRO A 376 -26.13 9.23 11.63
CA PRO A 376 -27.46 9.52 12.17
C PRO A 376 -28.04 8.38 12.99
N ASN A 377 -27.86 7.13 12.55
CA ASN A 377 -28.35 5.96 13.27
C ASN A 377 -27.61 5.78 14.59
N PHE A 378 -26.29 5.97 14.58
CA PHE A 378 -25.48 5.92 15.80
C PHE A 378 -25.85 7.05 16.78
N ALA A 379 -26.04 8.28 16.30
CA ALA A 379 -26.34 9.45 17.11
C ALA A 379 -27.70 9.35 17.84
N ARG A 380 -28.73 8.79 17.20
CA ARG A 380 -30.06 8.59 17.82
C ARG A 380 -30.01 7.72 19.08
N HIS A 381 -29.02 6.83 19.17
CA HIS A 381 -28.88 5.90 20.27
C HIS A 381 -27.87 6.37 21.34
N LEU A 382 -27.06 7.38 21.03
CA LEU A 382 -26.19 8.03 22.02
C LEU A 382 -26.97 8.92 23.01
N VAL A 383 -28.17 9.35 22.63
CA VAL A 383 -29.03 10.20 23.45
C VAL A 383 -29.99 9.33 24.27
N ASP A 384 -29.98 9.53 25.59
CA ASP A 384 -30.91 8.86 26.51
C ASP A 384 -32.37 9.04 26.06
N GLU A 385 -33.22 8.06 26.40
CA GLU A 385 -34.60 8.00 25.93
C GLU A 385 -35.42 9.26 26.22
N CYS A 386 -35.12 9.93 27.34
CA CYS A 386 -35.78 11.17 27.76
C CYS A 386 -35.48 12.37 26.86
N CYS A 387 -34.39 12.34 26.09
CA CYS A 387 -33.92 13.45 25.25
C CYS A 387 -34.04 13.16 23.74
N LYS A 388 -34.54 11.99 23.35
CA LYS A 388 -34.75 11.60 21.94
C LYS A 388 -35.51 12.63 21.08
N PRO A 389 -36.60 13.28 21.54
CA PRO A 389 -37.29 14.28 20.72
C PRO A 389 -36.55 15.63 20.65
N CYS A 390 -35.57 15.87 21.52
CA CYS A 390 -34.92 17.17 21.69
C CYS A 390 -33.63 17.33 20.86
N PHE A 391 -33.08 16.24 20.34
CA PHE A 391 -31.84 16.28 19.58
C PHE A 391 -31.85 15.24 18.46
N THR A 392 -31.93 15.71 17.22
CA THR A 392 -31.83 14.88 16.02
C THR A 392 -30.67 15.36 15.17
N ILE A 393 -29.81 14.43 14.75
CA ILE A 393 -28.77 14.68 13.75
C ILE A 393 -29.24 14.07 12.43
N GLU A 394 -29.44 14.92 11.42
CA GLU A 394 -29.57 14.46 10.03
C GLU A 394 -28.26 14.70 9.28
N ALA A 395 -27.91 13.76 8.41
CA ALA A 395 -26.74 13.86 7.55
C ALA A 395 -27.17 13.73 6.09
N LYS A 396 -26.66 14.60 5.22
CA LYS A 396 -26.93 14.57 3.78
C LYS A 396 -25.61 14.70 3.04
N ILE A 397 -25.38 13.81 2.08
CA ILE A 397 -24.27 13.92 1.13
C ILE A 397 -24.62 14.99 0.12
N ASP A 398 -23.71 15.93 -0.13
CA ASP A 398 -23.92 16.97 -1.14
C ASP A 398 -23.75 16.37 -2.55
N PRO A 399 -24.60 16.69 -3.54
CA PRO A 399 -24.40 16.23 -4.92
C PRO A 399 -23.01 16.53 -5.49
N LEU A 400 -22.39 17.63 -5.04
CA LEU A 400 -21.06 18.02 -5.47
C LEU A 400 -19.95 17.11 -4.95
N PHE A 401 -20.23 16.24 -3.98
CA PHE A 401 -19.33 15.17 -3.55
C PHE A 401 -18.89 14.26 -4.71
N THR A 402 -19.70 14.16 -5.77
CA THR A 402 -19.35 13.42 -6.98
C THR A 402 -18.08 13.95 -7.64
N VAL A 403 -17.78 15.25 -7.52
CA VAL A 403 -16.53 15.86 -8.03
C VAL A 403 -15.33 15.36 -7.22
N THR A 404 -15.45 15.31 -5.89
CA THR A 404 -14.42 14.74 -4.99
C THR A 404 -14.19 13.26 -5.31
N CYS A 405 -15.27 12.49 -5.52
CA CYS A 405 -15.20 11.09 -5.92
C CYS A 405 -14.47 10.90 -7.26
N ALA A 406 -14.82 11.72 -8.25
CA ALA A 406 -14.17 11.70 -9.57
C ALA A 406 -12.68 12.04 -9.46
N GLY A 407 -12.31 13.05 -8.67
CA GLY A 407 -10.91 13.41 -8.43
C GLY A 407 -10.12 12.30 -7.74
N ALA A 408 -10.69 11.66 -6.72
CA ALA A 408 -10.08 10.54 -6.01
C ALA A 408 -9.83 9.34 -6.92
N LEU A 409 -10.84 8.92 -7.69
CA LEU A 409 -10.75 7.79 -8.61
C LEU A 409 -9.80 8.09 -9.77
N MET A 410 -9.90 9.28 -10.37
CA MET A 410 -9.01 9.70 -11.46
C MET A 410 -7.55 9.70 -11.00
N SER A 411 -7.25 10.27 -9.83
CA SER A 411 -5.90 10.26 -9.26
C SER A 411 -5.36 8.86 -9.04
N PHE A 412 -6.18 7.95 -8.48
CA PHE A 412 -5.80 6.57 -8.27
C PHE A 412 -5.51 5.83 -9.58
N PHE A 413 -6.43 5.88 -10.55
CA PHE A 413 -6.29 5.14 -11.81
C PHE A 413 -5.17 5.69 -12.70
N VAL A 414 -5.00 7.02 -12.77
CA VAL A 414 -3.89 7.63 -13.50
C VAL A 414 -2.56 7.21 -12.87
N GLY A 415 -2.44 7.28 -11.54
CA GLY A 415 -1.24 6.81 -10.84
C GLY A 415 -0.94 5.34 -11.09
N LEU A 416 -1.93 4.46 -10.95
CA LEU A 416 -1.80 3.03 -11.20
C LEU A 416 -1.38 2.71 -12.65
N MET A 417 -2.01 3.36 -13.63
CA MET A 417 -1.68 3.21 -15.04
C MET A 417 -0.23 3.64 -15.31
N LEU A 418 0.20 4.78 -14.75
CA LEU A 418 1.54 5.32 -14.97
C LEU A 418 2.62 4.50 -14.27
N VAL A 419 2.41 4.03 -13.04
CA VAL A 419 3.33 3.11 -12.35
C VAL A 419 3.46 1.80 -13.11
N THR A 420 2.33 1.19 -13.50
CA THR A 420 2.36 -0.09 -14.25
C THR A 420 3.09 0.06 -15.58
N LYS A 421 2.89 1.18 -16.28
CA LYS A 421 3.59 1.48 -17.52
C LYS A 421 5.09 1.72 -17.28
N ALA A 422 5.46 2.47 -16.25
CA ALA A 422 6.85 2.70 -15.89
C ALA A 422 7.56 1.40 -15.49
N GLN A 423 6.89 0.53 -14.73
CA GLN A 423 7.41 -0.79 -14.34
C GLN A 423 7.68 -1.65 -15.57
N LYS A 424 6.71 -1.75 -16.49
CA LYS A 424 6.90 -2.49 -17.75
C LYS A 424 8.07 -1.92 -18.55
N THR A 425 8.19 -0.61 -18.72
CA THR A 425 9.26 -0.05 -19.55
C THR A 425 10.64 -0.14 -18.90
N LEU A 426 10.75 0.08 -17.58
CA LEU A 426 12.03 0.07 -16.86
C LEU A 426 12.55 -1.35 -16.62
N PHE A 427 11.67 -2.34 -16.47
CA PHE A 427 12.04 -3.71 -16.11
C PHE A 427 11.77 -4.77 -17.20
N ALA A 428 10.99 -4.49 -18.26
CA ALA A 428 10.82 -5.47 -19.36
C ALA A 428 12.12 -5.73 -20.15
N VAL A 429 13.07 -4.79 -20.13
CA VAL A 429 14.36 -4.91 -20.84
C VAL A 429 15.21 -6.07 -20.31
N GLU A 430 15.03 -6.48 -19.04
CA GLU A 430 15.75 -7.64 -18.48
C GLU A 430 15.19 -8.99 -18.93
N SER A 431 13.88 -9.08 -19.22
CA SER A 431 13.24 -10.36 -19.57
C SER A 431 13.47 -10.82 -21.01
N VAL A 432 13.67 -9.88 -21.96
CA VAL A 432 13.78 -10.20 -23.40
C VAL A 432 15.22 -10.48 -23.82
N GLY A 433 16.22 -9.89 -23.15
CA GLY A 433 17.63 -10.14 -23.45
C GLY A 433 18.11 -11.56 -23.14
N LEU A 434 17.48 -12.24 -22.18
CA LEU A 434 17.85 -13.58 -21.74
C LEU A 434 17.23 -14.70 -22.59
N CYS A 435 16.09 -14.48 -23.25
CA CYS A 435 15.49 -15.47 -24.16
C CYS A 435 16.15 -15.48 -25.56
N CYS A 436 16.78 -14.38 -25.99
CA CYS A 436 17.42 -14.31 -27.31
C CYS A 436 18.85 -14.85 -27.35
N ASN A 437 19.56 -14.92 -26.22
CA ASN A 437 20.96 -15.38 -26.22
C ASN A 437 21.12 -16.92 -26.17
N SER A 438 20.08 -17.65 -25.76
CA SER A 438 20.08 -19.12 -25.83
C SER A 438 20.01 -19.62 -27.29
N LYS A 439 19.17 -19.01 -28.14
CA LYS A 439 19.06 -19.44 -29.54
C LYS A 439 20.26 -19.07 -30.41
N HIS A 440 21.07 -18.09 -29.99
CA HIS A 440 22.21 -17.66 -30.79
C HIS A 440 23.49 -18.48 -30.54
N LYS A 441 23.62 -19.12 -29.36
CA LYS A 441 24.73 -20.05 -29.09
C LYS A 441 24.55 -21.40 -29.77
N ASP A 442 23.32 -21.90 -29.89
CA ASP A 442 23.04 -23.15 -30.61
C ASP A 442 23.23 -23.00 -32.14
N ALA A 443 22.93 -21.82 -32.69
CA ALA A 443 23.15 -21.54 -34.11
C ALA A 443 24.63 -21.34 -34.49
N VAL A 444 25.50 -20.96 -33.54
CA VAL A 444 26.95 -20.81 -33.76
C VAL A 444 27.68 -22.15 -33.56
N SER A 445 27.22 -23.00 -32.63
CA SER A 445 27.78 -24.35 -32.43
C SER A 445 27.47 -25.30 -33.60
N LEU A 446 26.29 -25.19 -34.21
CA LEU A 446 25.93 -25.98 -35.40
C LEU A 446 26.70 -25.56 -36.66
N ARG A 447 27.26 -24.35 -36.73
CA ARG A 447 28.12 -23.92 -37.85
C ARG A 447 29.58 -24.38 -37.73
N SER A 448 30.06 -24.66 -36.52
CA SER A 448 31.40 -25.22 -36.30
C SER A 448 31.48 -26.75 -36.40
N ALA A 449 30.34 -27.44 -36.48
CA ALA A 449 30.27 -28.89 -36.73
C ALA A 449 30.00 -29.24 -38.22
N LEU A 450 29.85 -28.23 -39.08
CA LEU A 450 29.53 -28.38 -40.51
C LEU A 450 30.60 -27.76 -41.44
N VAL A 451 31.76 -27.41 -40.89
CA VAL A 451 33.00 -27.04 -41.61
C VAL A 451 34.10 -27.91 -41.03
#